data_AF-A0A520CXU2-F1
#
_entry.id   AF-A0A520CXU2-F1
#
_cell.length_a   1.000
_cell.length_b   1.000
_cell.length_c   1.000
_cell.angle_alpha   90.00
_cell.angle_beta   90.00
_cell.angle_gamma   90.00
#
_symmetry.space_group_name_H-M   'P 1'
#
loop_
_entity.id
_entity.type
_entity.pdbx_description
1 polymer ?
#
loop_
_entity_poly.entity_id
_entity_poly.type
_entity_poly.pdbx_seq_one_letter_code
_entity_poly.pdbx_strand_id
1 'polypeptide(L)' 'MITITDKAKSKIEHLMQDSEMGSDYFLRVSVKGGGCSGLSYNLDFDNEEQKGDQFFEDRGIRIALDMKSFLY' A
#
# COMPACT_ATOMS: atom_id res chain seq x y z
N MET A 1 -4.00 -8.72 8.76
CA MET A 1 -4.74 -7.49 9.10
C MET A 1 -3.76 -6.33 8.98
N ILE A 2 -4.01 -5.37 8.08
CA ILE A 2 -3.17 -4.18 7.94
C ILE A 2 -3.80 -3.05 8.75
N THR A 3 -2.98 -2.31 9.50
CA THR A 3 -3.39 -1.11 10.23
C THR A 3 -2.42 0.02 9.94
N ILE A 4 -2.96 1.20 9.70
CA ILE A 4 -2.24 2.45 9.51
C ILE A 4 -2.23 3.20 10.84
N THR A 5 -1.09 3.78 11.19
CA THR A 5 -0.99 4.71 12.33
C THR A 5 -1.34 6.12 11.88
N ASP A 6 -1.77 6.99 12.80
CA ASP A 6 -2.06 8.39 12.46
C ASP A 6 -0.86 9.11 11.82
N LYS A 7 0.35 8.80 12.29
CA LYS A 7 1.59 9.32 11.70
C LYS A 7 1.79 8.85 10.25
N ALA A 8 1.53 7.58 9.97
CA ALA A 8 1.63 7.03 8.63
C ALA A 8 0.58 7.64 7.70
N LYS A 9 -0.66 7.80 8.16
CA LYS A 9 -1.72 8.50 7.43
C LYS A 9 -1.28 9.90 6.99
N SER A 10 -0.83 10.73 7.94
CA SER A 10 -0.40 12.10 7.61
C SER A 10 0.77 12.12 6.62
N LYS A 11 1.70 11.16 6.72
CA LYS A 11 2.80 11.08 5.76
C LYS A 11 2.33 10.64 4.37
N ILE A 12 1.39 9.71 4.29
CA ILE A 12 0.79 9.25 3.03
C ILE A 12 0.06 10.42 2.35
N GLU A 13 -0.84 11.10 3.06
CA GLU A 13 -1.59 12.24 2.52
C GLU A 13 -0.65 13.34 2.01
N HIS A 14 0.41 13.64 2.76
CA HIS A 14 1.41 14.62 2.33
C HIS A 14 2.15 14.19 1.07
N LEU A 15 2.56 12.92 0.96
CA LEU A 15 3.24 12.41 -0.25
C LEU A 15 2.32 12.40 -1.48
N MET A 16 1.04 12.07 -1.29
CA MET A 16 0.04 12.12 -2.37
C MET A 16 -0.20 13.56 -2.83
N GLN A 17 -0.29 14.52 -1.90
CA GLN A 17 -0.42 15.95 -2.22
C GLN A 17 0.81 16.50 -2.95
N ASP A 18 2.01 16.19 -2.46
CA ASP A 18 3.27 16.64 -3.07
C ASP A 18 3.45 16.10 -4.51
N SER A 19 2.88 14.93 -4.79
CA SER A 19 2.96 14.27 -6.10
C SER A 19 1.73 14.55 -6.99
N GLU A 20 0.84 15.45 -6.58
CA GLU A 20 -0.42 15.79 -7.28
C GLU A 20 -1.31 14.56 -7.59
N MET A 21 -1.28 13.54 -6.73
CA MET A 21 -2.07 12.32 -6.89
C MET A 21 -3.53 12.53 -6.49
N GLY A 22 -4.45 12.11 -7.36
CA GLY A 22 -5.89 12.22 -7.17
C GLY A 22 -6.49 11.17 -6.25
N SER A 23 -7.81 11.21 -6.08
CA SER A 23 -8.56 10.24 -5.26
C SER A 23 -8.69 8.84 -5.89
N ASP A 24 -8.25 8.70 -7.13
CA ASP A 24 -8.12 7.43 -7.85
C ASP A 24 -6.91 6.60 -7.38
N TYR A 25 -5.95 7.23 -6.71
CA TYR A 25 -4.77 6.55 -6.16
C TYR A 25 -5.04 5.87 -4.82
N PHE A 26 -4.33 4.77 -4.60
CA PHE A 26 -4.33 4.00 -3.38
C PHE A 26 -2.91 3.51 -3.05
N LEU A 27 -2.70 3.09 -1.80
CA LEU A 27 -1.43 2.54 -1.36
C LEU A 27 -1.34 1.05 -1.76
N ARG A 28 -0.36 0.66 -2.56
CA ARG A 28 -0.06 -0.73 -2.85
C ARG A 28 1.02 -1.26 -1.92
N VAL A 29 0.72 -2.35 -1.23
CA VAL A 29 1.67 -3.09 -0.40
C VAL A 29 2.02 -4.39 -1.11
N SER A 30 3.31 -4.63 -1.32
CA SER A 30 3.80 -5.89 -1.88
C SER A 30 4.95 -6.45 -1.06
N VAL A 31 5.01 -7.78 -0.94
CA VAL A 31 6.09 -8.51 -0.30
C VAL A 31 7.01 -9.03 -1.40
N LYS A 32 8.26 -8.62 -1.34
CA LYS A 32 9.33 -9.08 -2.23
C LYS A 32 10.27 -9.99 -1.46
N GLY A 33 10.77 -11.04 -2.12
CA GLY A 33 11.89 -11.80 -1.60
C GLY A 33 13.11 -10.89 -1.50
N GLY A 34 13.60 -10.70 -0.28
CA GLY A 34 14.93 -10.15 -0.03
C GLY A 34 16.01 -11.22 -0.23
N GLY A 35 17.27 -10.79 -0.24
CA GLY A 35 18.43 -11.69 -0.31
C GLY A 35 18.59 -12.54 0.95
N CYS A 36 19.81 -12.62 1.52
CA CYS A 36 20.05 -13.41 2.75
C CYS A 36 19.20 -12.99 3.96
N SER A 37 18.51 -11.85 3.92
CA SER A 37 17.74 -11.27 5.03
C SER A 37 16.25 -11.64 5.05
N GLY A 38 15.72 -12.39 4.08
CA GLY A 38 14.33 -12.88 4.12
C GLY A 38 13.35 -12.11 3.24
N LEU A 39 12.31 -11.50 3.83
CA LEU A 39 11.22 -10.79 3.11
C LEU A 39 11.34 -9.27 3.28
N SER A 40 11.01 -8.52 2.24
CA SER A 40 10.97 -7.05 2.24
C SER A 40 9.59 -6.57 1.81
N TYR A 41 9.08 -5.53 2.48
CA TYR A 41 7.84 -4.86 2.08
C TYR A 41 8.16 -3.69 1.17
N ASN A 42 7.38 -3.56 0.10
CA ASN A 42 7.41 -2.43 -0.81
C ASN A 42 6.05 -1.71 -0.75
N LEU A 43 6.12 -0.40 -0.60
CA LEU A 43 4.98 0.51 -0.48
C LEU A 43 5.04 1.47 -1.66
N ASP A 44 3.99 1.49 -2.46
CA ASP A 44 3.90 2.34 -3.65
C ASP A 44 2.52 2.99 -3.76
N PHE A 45 2.41 4.04 -4.57
CA PHE A 45 1.12 4.61 -4.94
C PHE A 45 0.74 4.11 -6.32
N ASP A 46 -0.48 3.60 -6.45
CA ASP A 46 -0.99 3.02 -7.69
C ASP A 46 -2.44 3.46 -7.88
N ASN A 47 -2.88 3.52 -9.13
CA ASN A 47 -4.27 3.82 -9.50
C ASN A 47 -4.86 2.77 -10.44
N GLU A 48 -4.13 1.67 -10.71
CA GLU A 48 -4.62 0.54 -11.49
C GLU A 48 -4.91 -0.68 -10.61
N GLU A 49 -6.18 -1.09 -10.55
CA GLU A 49 -6.58 -2.32 -9.88
C GLU A 49 -6.16 -3.55 -10.68
N GLN A 50 -5.50 -4.51 -10.03
CA GLN A 50 -5.02 -5.73 -10.66
C GLN A 50 -5.88 -6.94 -10.27
N LYS A 51 -5.93 -7.94 -11.15
CA LYS A 51 -6.69 -9.16 -10.89
C LYS A 51 -6.11 -9.89 -9.67
N GLY A 52 -6.95 -10.05 -8.65
CA GLY A 52 -6.57 -10.74 -7.42
C GLY A 52 -6.08 -9.80 -6.32
N ASP A 53 -6.11 -8.48 -6.55
CA ASP A 53 -5.91 -7.51 -5.48
C ASP A 53 -6.97 -7.69 -4.39
N GLN A 54 -6.51 -7.66 -3.15
CA GLN A 54 -7.34 -7.56 -1.97
C GLN A 54 -7.27 -6.12 -1.48
N PHE A 55 -8.43 -5.47 -1.41
CA PHE A 55 -8.54 -4.10 -0.95
C PHE A 55 -8.94 -4.03 0.52
N PHE A 56 -8.26 -3.14 1.24
CA PHE A 56 -8.55 -2.79 2.63
C PHE A 56 -8.65 -1.28 2.73
N GLU A 57 -9.40 -0.81 3.72
CA GLU A 57 -9.43 0.60 4.07
C GLU A 57 -9.10 0.73 5.55
N ASP A 58 -8.16 1.62 5.86
CA ASP A 58 -7.92 2.01 7.25
C ASP A 58 -7.66 3.52 7.33
N ARG A 59 -8.34 4.17 8.28
CA ARG A 59 -8.32 5.62 8.49
C ARG A 59 -8.57 6.47 7.21
N GLY A 60 -9.34 5.94 6.26
CA GLY A 60 -9.65 6.58 4.99
C GLY A 60 -8.57 6.45 3.92
N ILE A 61 -7.52 5.66 4.17
CA ILE A 61 -6.53 5.29 3.16
C ILE A 61 -6.91 3.94 2.58
N ARG A 62 -7.05 3.90 1.26
CA ARG A 62 -7.33 2.67 0.51
C ARG A 62 -6.01 1.95 0.23
N ILE A 63 -5.98 0.65 0.49
CA ILE A 63 -4.78 -0.19 0.45
C ILE A 63 -5.04 -1.40 -0.43
N ALA A 64 -4.15 -1.67 -1.39
CA ALA A 64 -4.17 -2.86 -2.23
C ALA A 64 -3.03 -3.82 -1.86
N LEU A 65 -3.35 -5.10 -1.76
CA LEU A 65 -2.39 -6.20 -1.60
C LEU A 65 -2.59 -7.21 -2.72
N ASP A 66 -1.52 -7.59 -3.40
CA ASP A 66 -1.60 -8.73 -4.32
C ASP A 66 -1.77 -10.06 -3.54
N MET A 67 -2.33 -11.07 -4.21
CA MET A 67 -2.62 -12.37 -3.62
C MET A 67 -1.41 -13.06 -2.98
N LYS A 68 -0.19 -12.87 -3.54
CA LYS A 68 1.02 -13.50 -2.95
C LYS A 68 1.40 -12.79 -1.66
N SER A 69 1.33 -11.47 -1.66
CA SER A 69 1.62 -10.63 -0.50
C SER A 69 0.60 -10.80 0.63
N PHE A 70 -0.66 -11.10 0.30
CA PHE A 70 -1.72 -11.34 1.27
C PHE A 70 -1.49 -12.57 2.17
N LEU A 71 -0.64 -13.52 1.75
CA LEU A 71 -0.34 -14.73 2.51
C LEU A 71 0.66 -14.50 3.66
N TYR A 72 1.23 -13.30 3.77
CA TYR A 72 2.20 -12.91 4.79
C TYR A 72 1.57 -11.88 5.75
#